data_AF-A0A1V6FF47-F1
#
_entry.id   AF-A0A1V6FF47-F1
#
_cell.length_a   1.000
_cell.length_b   1.000
_cell.length_c   1.000
_cell.angle_alpha   90.00
_cell.angle_beta   90.00
_cell.angle_gamma   90.00
#
_symmetry.space_group_name_H-M   'P 1'
#
loop_
_entity.id
_entity.type
_entity.pdbx_description
1 polymer ?
#
loop_
_entity_poly.entity_id
_entity_poly.type
_entity_poly.pdbx_seq_one_letter_code
_entity_poly.pdbx_strand_id
1 'polypeptide(L)'
;MSCRKIFGLLAAVLVASALSGYLVWRYVVLFPPLSFQPAPGSGIVEGSFELTIRKPLNPKTLVRYAIPLNPENGRPLPSASTMVFYAPYNGEAARLRQGLVSWHRDFALQQGYSAFSLSIEANTVITADPARYYIYPESGWAALVFRIQKHIAAEFGLELRPLIVIGESSGGSMAQQMAVTFPERIRVAAWNGGSRYAPFSGSSDIRMLALNIWGCPGLERTADMVEEGIEKGFNIRHVVTPPAWNETGRFDQHSTWELSHRLIAAFVLQSPEFERLMSSLPPVDFTEKMMVSFPAPKDASKHVIFLGNQGKNDLFLKNLMWDAFHRQVAASAVRCADTPEETAARIQLLLASNPFPELPIVVFATEAIAEPATGISVQVIHEADGWQAALHALAGKPHSGAN
;
A
#
# COMPACT_ATOMS: atom_id res chain seq x y z
N MET A 1 52.63 43.95 -2.28
CA MET A 1 51.35 43.52 -1.66
C MET A 1 51.53 43.60 -0.14
N SER A 2 50.71 44.39 0.58
CA SER A 2 50.92 44.61 2.04
C SER A 2 50.75 43.31 2.83
N CYS A 3 51.60 43.05 3.85
CA CYS A 3 51.49 41.89 4.76
C CYS A 3 50.07 41.68 5.31
N ARG A 4 49.30 42.76 5.51
CA ARG A 4 47.90 42.67 5.95
C ARG A 4 46.99 41.96 4.93
N LYS A 5 47.22 42.15 3.63
CA LYS A 5 46.45 41.49 2.56
C LYS A 5 46.78 40.00 2.47
N ILE A 6 48.05 39.62 2.70
CA ILE A 6 48.49 38.22 2.71
C ILE A 6 47.90 37.48 3.92
N PHE A 7 47.95 38.09 5.11
CA PHE A 7 47.32 37.53 6.31
C PHE A 7 45.79 37.39 6.18
N GLY A 8 45.12 38.39 5.61
CA GLY A 8 43.68 38.32 5.36
C GLY A 8 43.29 37.18 4.42
N LEU A 9 44.07 36.95 3.36
CA LEU A 9 43.83 35.84 2.41
C LEU A 9 44.03 34.48 3.08
N LEU A 10 45.11 34.30 3.86
CA LEU A 10 45.39 33.07 4.60
C LEU A 10 44.29 32.73 5.60
N ALA A 11 43.81 33.72 6.36
CA ALA A 11 42.71 33.54 7.30
C ALA A 11 41.41 33.12 6.58
N ALA A 12 41.08 33.75 5.44
CA ALA A 12 39.91 33.41 4.66
C ALA A 12 39.98 31.97 4.10
N VAL A 13 41.14 31.55 3.60
CA VAL A 13 41.37 30.17 3.10
C VAL A 13 41.26 29.15 4.23
N LEU A 14 41.80 29.45 5.41
CA LEU A 14 41.67 28.58 6.59
C LEU A 14 40.21 28.43 7.03
N VAL A 15 39.44 29.53 7.10
CA VAL A 15 38.02 29.48 7.46
C VAL A 15 37.22 28.69 6.42
N ALA A 16 37.46 28.93 5.13
CA ALA A 16 36.81 28.18 4.06
C ALA A 16 37.15 26.68 4.10
N SER A 17 38.41 26.34 4.42
CA SER A 17 38.87 24.95 4.53
C SER A 17 38.29 24.26 5.78
N ALA A 18 38.23 24.95 6.92
CA ALA A 18 37.63 24.45 8.14
C ALA A 18 36.12 24.25 7.96
N LEU A 19 35.43 25.20 7.31
CA LEU A 19 34.01 25.07 6.98
C LEU A 19 33.79 23.90 6.01
N SER A 20 34.61 23.77 4.97
CA SER A 20 34.54 22.64 4.04
C SER A 20 34.76 21.31 4.74
N GLY A 21 35.78 21.21 5.60
CA GLY A 21 36.04 20.02 6.42
C GLY A 21 34.91 19.70 7.38
N TYR A 22 34.31 20.71 8.00
CA TYR A 22 33.13 20.56 8.86
C TYR A 22 31.91 20.09 8.08
N LEU A 23 31.64 20.65 6.90
CA LEU A 23 30.55 20.24 6.02
C LEU A 23 30.78 18.80 5.55
N VAL A 24 31.98 18.45 5.10
CA VAL A 24 32.36 17.08 4.74
C VAL A 24 32.11 16.14 5.92
N TRP A 25 32.62 16.45 7.11
CA TRP A 25 32.41 15.61 8.29
C TRP A 25 30.93 15.48 8.70
N ARG A 26 30.14 16.55 8.51
CA ARG A 26 28.72 16.57 8.87
C ARG A 26 27.84 15.84 7.86
N TYR A 27 28.19 15.84 6.57
CA TYR A 27 27.36 15.33 5.48
C TYR A 27 27.89 14.05 4.82
N VAL A 28 29.15 13.64 5.07
CA VAL A 28 29.67 12.37 4.59
C VAL A 28 29.12 11.23 5.43
N VAL A 29 28.39 10.35 4.76
CA VAL A 29 28.01 9.03 5.27
C VAL A 29 29.03 8.03 4.74
N LEU A 30 29.71 7.34 5.65
CA LEU A 30 30.64 6.26 5.32
C LEU A 30 29.87 4.95 5.21
N PHE A 31 30.10 4.22 4.12
CA PHE A 31 29.50 2.92 3.86
C PHE A 31 30.52 1.83 4.22
N PRO A 32 30.18 0.86 5.07
CA PRO A 32 31.07 -0.27 5.38
C PRO A 32 31.13 -1.24 4.19
N PRO A 33 32.23 -1.98 3.97
CA PRO A 33 32.24 -3.05 2.99
C PRO A 33 31.22 -4.13 3.36
N LEU A 34 30.59 -4.74 2.36
CA LEU A 34 29.68 -5.86 2.55
C LEU A 34 30.47 -7.15 2.31
N SER A 35 30.58 -7.98 3.34
CA SER A 35 31.31 -9.26 3.29
C SER A 35 30.57 -10.29 2.42
N PHE A 36 30.56 -10.09 1.10
CA PHE A 36 30.03 -11.05 0.13
C PHE A 36 31.15 -11.93 -0.40
N GLN A 37 31.01 -13.24 -0.21
CA GLN A 37 31.81 -14.24 -0.90
C GLN A 37 30.85 -15.19 -1.63
N PRO A 38 31.02 -15.40 -2.96
CA PRO A 38 30.20 -16.33 -3.70
C PRO A 38 30.32 -17.74 -3.10
N ALA A 39 29.20 -18.29 -2.63
CA ALA A 39 29.12 -19.63 -2.08
C ALA A 39 27.98 -20.39 -2.78
N PRO A 40 28.25 -21.54 -3.41
CA PRO A 40 27.20 -22.38 -4.00
C PRO A 40 26.19 -22.88 -2.96
N GLY A 41 24.97 -23.21 -3.40
CA GLY A 41 23.96 -23.88 -2.59
C GLY A 41 22.91 -22.99 -1.91
N SER A 42 23.04 -21.65 -1.97
CA SER A 42 21.98 -20.72 -1.55
C SER A 42 21.38 -19.98 -2.75
N GLY A 43 20.04 -19.88 -2.80
CA GLY A 43 19.34 -19.06 -3.80
C GLY A 43 19.26 -17.57 -3.46
N ILE A 44 19.71 -17.18 -2.26
CA ILE A 44 19.61 -15.81 -1.75
C ILE A 44 20.71 -15.53 -0.72
N VAL A 45 21.19 -14.29 -0.66
CA VAL A 45 21.95 -13.77 0.48
C VAL A 45 21.19 -12.63 1.13
N GLU A 46 20.99 -12.74 2.44
CA GLU A 46 20.41 -11.69 3.26
C GLU A 46 21.49 -11.10 4.15
N GLY A 47 21.49 -9.77 4.25
CA GLY A 47 22.48 -9.07 5.04
C GLY A 47 21.97 -7.75 5.57
N SER A 48 22.83 -7.12 6.36
CA SER A 48 22.55 -5.81 6.94
C SER A 48 23.82 -5.05 7.22
N PHE A 49 23.74 -3.73 7.22
CA PHE A 49 24.82 -2.85 7.65
C PHE A 49 24.27 -1.57 8.30
N GLU A 50 25.03 -0.99 9.22
CA GLU A 50 24.66 0.25 9.88
C GLU A 50 25.32 1.46 9.21
N LEU A 51 24.58 2.56 9.13
CA LEU A 51 25.08 3.86 8.68
C LEU A 51 24.93 4.90 9.79
N THR A 52 25.98 5.68 10.02
CA THR A 52 25.91 6.87 10.89
C THR A 52 25.49 8.08 10.04
N ILE A 53 24.29 8.61 10.30
CA ILE A 53 23.67 9.63 9.44
C ILE A 53 23.30 10.93 10.17
N ARG A 54 23.27 10.90 11.52
CA ARG A 54 23.00 12.08 12.38
C ARG A 54 21.76 12.88 11.95
N LYS A 55 20.69 12.18 11.56
CA LYS A 55 19.39 12.79 11.26
C LYS A 55 18.51 12.82 12.52
N PRO A 56 17.47 13.68 12.58
CA PRO A 56 16.53 13.71 13.70
C PRO A 56 16.02 12.31 14.03
N LEU A 57 16.07 11.93 15.32
CA LEU A 57 15.70 10.60 15.85
C LEU A 57 16.56 9.43 15.36
N ASN A 58 17.46 9.65 14.40
CA ASN A 58 18.22 8.63 13.70
C ASN A 58 19.71 8.97 13.69
N PRO A 59 20.42 8.86 14.82
CA PRO A 59 21.88 8.99 14.84
C PRO A 59 22.54 7.91 13.97
N LYS A 60 21.92 6.72 13.95
CA LYS A 60 22.24 5.59 13.08
C LYS A 60 20.97 5.09 12.39
N THR A 61 21.14 4.43 11.24
CA THR A 61 20.09 3.66 10.56
C THR A 61 20.65 2.30 10.15
N LEU A 62 19.86 1.23 10.33
CA LEU A 62 20.18 -0.10 9.86
C LEU A 62 19.60 -0.28 8.45
N VAL A 63 20.43 -0.65 7.49
CA VAL A 63 20.01 -1.10 6.16
C VAL A 63 19.91 -2.61 6.18
N ARG A 64 18.84 -3.17 5.62
CA ARG A 64 18.70 -4.61 5.36
C ARG A 64 18.48 -4.84 3.88
N TYR A 65 19.05 -5.93 3.37
CA TYR A 65 18.95 -6.28 1.96
C TYR A 65 18.85 -7.79 1.75
N ALA A 66 18.34 -8.15 0.58
CA ALA A 66 18.21 -9.49 0.05
C ALA A 66 18.68 -9.47 -1.41
N ILE A 67 19.70 -10.26 -1.75
CA ILE A 67 20.24 -10.38 -3.11
C ILE A 67 20.03 -11.82 -3.60
N PRO A 68 19.31 -12.05 -4.70
CA PRO A 68 19.11 -13.39 -5.23
C PRO A 68 20.34 -13.88 -5.98
N LEU A 69 20.69 -15.15 -5.75
CA LEU A 69 21.89 -15.80 -6.26
C LEU A 69 21.55 -16.96 -7.19
N ASN A 70 22.43 -17.26 -8.13
CA ASN A 70 22.42 -18.52 -8.86
C ASN A 70 22.96 -19.62 -7.93
N PRO A 71 22.17 -20.67 -7.61
CA PRO A 71 22.59 -21.73 -6.70
C PRO A 71 23.84 -22.51 -7.18
N GLU A 72 24.07 -22.59 -8.48
CA GLU A 72 25.16 -23.37 -9.08
C GLU A 72 26.53 -22.71 -8.89
N ASN A 73 26.59 -21.37 -8.98
CA ASN A 73 27.86 -20.63 -8.96
C ASN A 73 27.96 -19.58 -7.85
N GLY A 74 26.90 -19.40 -7.05
CA GLY A 74 26.85 -18.46 -5.94
C GLY A 74 26.91 -16.98 -6.32
N ARG A 75 26.86 -16.63 -7.61
CA ARG A 75 26.88 -15.25 -8.10
C ARG A 75 25.46 -14.66 -8.13
N PRO A 76 25.30 -13.34 -7.98
CA PRO A 76 24.00 -12.71 -8.15
C PRO A 76 23.37 -13.00 -9.51
N LEU A 77 22.04 -13.17 -9.55
CA LEU A 77 21.31 -13.32 -10.81
C LEU A 77 21.42 -12.02 -11.65
N PRO A 78 21.39 -12.09 -12.99
CA PRO A 78 21.34 -10.88 -13.82
C PRO A 78 20.15 -9.96 -13.47
N SER A 79 19.02 -10.56 -13.07
CA SER A 79 17.83 -9.86 -12.60
C SER A 79 18.01 -9.13 -11.27
N ALA A 80 19.03 -9.47 -10.48
CA ALA A 80 19.32 -8.82 -9.19
C ALA A 80 19.67 -7.33 -9.34
N SER A 81 20.08 -6.89 -10.54
CA SER A 81 20.30 -5.48 -10.87
C SER A 81 19.00 -4.65 -10.86
N THR A 82 17.84 -5.31 -10.96
CA THR A 82 16.55 -4.69 -10.67
C THR A 82 16.36 -4.66 -9.16
N MET A 83 16.41 -3.46 -8.57
CA MET A 83 16.33 -3.27 -7.12
C MET A 83 14.98 -2.70 -6.72
N VAL A 84 14.40 -3.26 -5.65
CA VAL A 84 13.20 -2.79 -4.98
C VAL A 84 13.59 -2.17 -3.64
N PHE A 85 13.28 -0.89 -3.47
CA PHE A 85 13.35 -0.22 -2.18
C PHE A 85 11.96 -0.19 -1.55
N TYR A 86 11.88 -0.75 -0.34
CA TYR A 86 10.70 -0.57 0.50
C TYR A 86 10.87 0.64 1.42
N ALA A 87 10.05 1.66 1.18
CA ALA A 87 9.90 2.85 2.01
C ALA A 87 9.13 2.51 3.31
N PRO A 88 9.79 2.60 4.47
CA PRO A 88 9.19 2.20 5.74
C PRO A 88 8.09 3.16 6.19
N TYR A 89 7.14 2.67 7.00
CA TYR A 89 6.15 3.51 7.65
C TYR A 89 6.52 3.86 9.11
N ASN A 90 5.78 4.83 9.68
CA ASN A 90 5.98 5.28 11.06
C ASN A 90 5.77 4.14 12.06
N GLY A 91 6.78 3.87 12.88
CA GLY A 91 6.75 2.80 13.88
C GLY A 91 7.29 1.45 13.38
N GLU A 92 7.66 1.33 12.09
CA GLU A 92 8.17 0.07 11.55
C GLU A 92 9.65 -0.18 11.85
N ALA A 93 10.39 0.83 12.34
CA ALA A 93 11.83 0.72 12.58
C ALA A 93 12.22 -0.50 13.42
N ALA A 94 11.47 -0.81 14.48
CA ALA A 94 11.73 -1.97 15.35
C ALA A 94 11.58 -3.30 14.59
N ARG A 95 10.57 -3.42 13.73
CA ARG A 95 10.34 -4.60 12.87
C ARG A 95 11.48 -4.75 11.86
N LEU A 96 11.86 -3.67 11.18
CA LEU A 96 12.98 -3.69 10.22
C LEU A 96 14.33 -3.97 10.87
N ARG A 97 14.50 -3.70 12.18
CA ARG A 97 15.67 -4.16 12.92
C ARG A 97 15.71 -5.66 13.15
N GLN A 98 14.59 -6.36 13.06
CA GLN A 98 14.54 -7.82 13.23
C GLN A 98 14.75 -8.57 11.91
N GLY A 99 14.33 -7.99 10.78
CA GLY A 99 14.50 -8.61 9.46
C GLY A 99 13.82 -7.81 8.37
N LEU A 100 14.01 -8.23 7.11
CA LEU A 100 13.11 -7.78 6.04
C LEU A 100 11.73 -8.40 6.27
N VAL A 101 10.70 -7.64 5.92
CA VAL A 101 9.33 -8.18 5.89
C VAL A 101 9.24 -9.28 4.82
N SER A 102 8.49 -10.35 5.13
CA SER A 102 8.35 -11.52 4.26
C SER A 102 7.99 -11.16 2.82
N TRP A 103 6.97 -10.33 2.60
CA TRP A 103 6.56 -9.98 1.24
C TRP A 103 7.58 -9.12 0.48
N HIS A 104 8.47 -8.38 1.17
CA HIS A 104 9.60 -7.71 0.50
C HIS A 104 10.65 -8.73 0.06
N ARG A 105 10.90 -9.73 0.90
CA ARG A 105 11.82 -10.84 0.61
C ARG A 105 11.36 -11.65 -0.60
N ASP A 106 10.06 -11.73 -0.85
CA ASP A 106 9.49 -12.45 -2.00
C ASP A 106 9.91 -11.88 -3.36
N PHE A 107 10.25 -10.58 -3.46
CA PHE A 107 10.85 -10.03 -4.68
C PHE A 107 12.20 -10.70 -5.00
N ALA A 108 13.00 -11.02 -3.98
CA ALA A 108 14.26 -11.73 -4.19
C ALA A 108 14.02 -13.22 -4.44
N LEU A 109 13.20 -13.87 -3.60
CA LEU A 109 12.99 -15.31 -3.69
C LEU A 109 12.25 -15.75 -4.95
N GLN A 110 11.20 -15.02 -5.32
CA GLN A 110 10.26 -15.46 -6.37
C GLN A 110 10.55 -14.78 -7.70
N GLN A 111 11.02 -13.52 -7.67
CA GLN A 111 11.18 -12.70 -8.88
C GLN A 111 12.65 -12.46 -9.26
N GLY A 112 13.59 -12.89 -8.42
CA GLY A 112 15.02 -12.70 -8.66
C GLY A 112 15.45 -11.23 -8.68
N TYR A 113 14.71 -10.33 -8.02
CA TYR A 113 15.07 -8.92 -7.85
C TYR A 113 15.76 -8.69 -6.52
N SER A 114 16.72 -7.76 -6.44
CA SER A 114 17.25 -7.39 -5.13
C SER A 114 16.22 -6.56 -4.36
N ALA A 115 16.09 -6.77 -3.07
CA ALA A 115 15.20 -5.99 -2.21
C ALA A 115 15.99 -5.36 -1.06
N PHE A 116 15.69 -4.13 -0.69
CA PHE A 116 16.28 -3.51 0.50
C PHE A 116 15.34 -2.50 1.16
N SER A 117 15.60 -2.24 2.43
CA SER A 117 14.93 -1.21 3.22
C SER A 117 15.87 -0.70 4.31
N LEU A 118 15.44 0.30 5.07
CA LEU A 118 16.20 0.84 6.19
C LEU A 118 15.30 1.18 7.38
N SER A 119 15.84 1.06 8.59
CA SER A 119 15.13 1.43 9.81
C SER A 119 15.10 2.96 9.95
N ILE A 120 13.91 3.58 9.93
CA ILE A 120 13.74 5.02 10.16
C ILE A 120 12.84 5.22 11.38
N GLU A 121 13.41 5.79 12.44
CA GLU A 121 12.65 6.27 13.59
C GLU A 121 11.92 7.56 13.23
N ALA A 122 10.63 7.61 13.55
CA ALA A 122 9.77 8.75 13.29
C ALA A 122 8.81 8.95 14.45
N ASN A 123 8.43 10.20 14.70
CA ASN A 123 7.37 10.54 15.63
C ASN A 123 6.38 11.50 14.97
N THR A 124 5.20 11.64 15.55
CA THR A 124 4.13 12.50 15.02
C THR A 124 4.44 13.98 15.14
N VAL A 125 5.32 14.37 16.07
CA VAL A 125 5.67 15.76 16.39
C VAL A 125 6.34 16.47 15.21
N ILE A 126 7.21 15.78 14.47
CA ILE A 126 7.96 16.39 13.36
C ILE A 126 7.27 16.27 12.00
N THR A 127 6.08 15.66 11.92
CA THR A 127 5.45 15.27 10.64
C THR A 127 5.12 16.42 9.68
N ALA A 128 5.09 17.65 10.19
CA ALA A 128 4.84 18.86 9.43
C ALA A 128 6.13 19.57 8.95
N ASP A 129 7.32 19.12 9.37
CA ASP A 129 8.60 19.77 9.05
C ASP A 129 9.32 19.04 7.90
N PRO A 130 9.37 19.61 6.68
CA PRO A 130 10.01 18.99 5.53
C PRO A 130 11.50 18.71 5.71
N ALA A 131 12.21 19.55 6.47
CA ALA A 131 13.64 19.36 6.69
C ALA A 131 13.95 18.21 7.66
N ARG A 132 12.97 17.74 8.44
CA ARG A 132 13.17 16.73 9.49
C ARG A 132 12.46 15.42 9.21
N TYR A 133 11.24 15.46 8.66
CA TYR A 133 10.43 14.26 8.50
C TYR A 133 10.77 13.51 7.21
N TYR A 134 11.02 12.21 7.34
CA TYR A 134 11.75 11.43 6.34
C TYR A 134 11.06 11.26 5.00
N ILE A 135 9.73 11.43 4.96
CA ILE A 135 8.97 11.28 3.72
C ILE A 135 9.29 12.38 2.71
N TYR A 136 9.76 13.54 3.19
CA TYR A 136 10.02 14.71 2.38
C TYR A 136 11.44 14.66 1.80
N PRO A 137 11.64 14.93 0.50
CA PRO A 137 12.97 14.96 -0.13
C PRO A 137 13.98 15.88 0.58
N GLU A 138 13.51 17.02 1.11
CA GLU A 138 14.31 18.04 1.81
C GLU A 138 15.00 17.48 3.06
N SER A 139 14.41 16.46 3.68
CA SER A 139 15.01 15.75 4.81
C SER A 139 16.26 14.95 4.40
N GLY A 140 16.49 14.75 3.11
CA GLY A 140 17.65 14.07 2.53
C GLY A 140 17.66 12.54 2.66
N TRP A 141 16.55 11.93 3.07
CA TRP A 141 16.43 10.47 3.15
C TRP A 141 16.35 9.81 1.76
N ALA A 142 15.64 10.39 0.81
CA ALA A 142 15.60 9.90 -0.58
C ALA A 142 17.02 9.85 -1.21
N ALA A 143 17.82 10.91 -1.01
CA ALA A 143 19.21 10.94 -1.47
C ALA A 143 20.06 9.84 -0.81
N LEU A 144 19.81 9.52 0.46
CA LEU A 144 20.48 8.41 1.16
C LEU A 144 20.10 7.06 0.58
N VAL A 145 18.82 6.82 0.29
CA VAL A 145 18.34 5.57 -0.34
C VAL A 145 19.07 5.29 -1.65
N PHE A 146 19.22 6.31 -2.49
CA PHE A 146 19.95 6.20 -3.74
C PHE A 146 21.46 5.92 -3.56
N ARG A 147 22.08 6.44 -2.50
CA ARG A 147 23.47 6.12 -2.15
C ARG A 147 23.60 4.68 -1.64
N ILE A 148 22.63 4.20 -0.86
CA ILE A 148 22.52 2.80 -0.43
C ILE A 148 22.40 1.88 -1.64
N GLN A 149 21.50 2.19 -2.58
CA GLN A 149 21.35 1.45 -3.82
C GLN A 149 22.68 1.32 -4.58
N LYS A 150 23.38 2.46 -4.79
CA LYS A 150 24.67 2.49 -5.47
C LYS A 150 25.73 1.64 -4.74
N HIS A 151 25.75 1.70 -3.41
CA HIS A 151 26.68 0.92 -2.61
C HIS A 151 26.41 -0.58 -2.73
N ILE A 152 25.16 -1.03 -2.55
CA ILE A 152 24.77 -2.44 -2.75
C ILE A 152 25.14 -2.89 -4.17
N ALA A 153 24.84 -2.08 -5.18
CA ALA A 153 25.17 -2.43 -6.56
C ALA A 153 26.69 -2.64 -6.76
N ALA A 154 27.52 -1.76 -6.20
CA ALA A 154 28.97 -1.88 -6.30
C ALA A 154 29.51 -3.14 -5.59
N GLU A 155 29.05 -3.41 -4.36
CA GLU A 155 29.55 -4.54 -3.55
C GLU A 155 29.19 -5.91 -4.13
N PHE A 156 28.04 -6.00 -4.82
CA PHE A 156 27.58 -7.23 -5.47
C PHE A 156 27.86 -7.28 -6.98
N GLY A 157 28.52 -6.26 -7.55
CA GLY A 157 28.82 -6.21 -8.99
C GLY A 157 27.58 -6.13 -9.88
N LEU A 158 26.54 -5.44 -9.42
CA LEU A 158 25.26 -5.27 -10.11
C LEU A 158 25.27 -4.01 -10.99
N GLU A 159 24.51 -4.04 -12.07
CA GLU A 159 24.27 -2.86 -12.89
C GLU A 159 23.34 -1.89 -12.14
N LEU A 160 23.72 -0.60 -12.07
CA LEU A 160 22.88 0.40 -11.45
C LEU A 160 21.75 0.81 -12.40
N ARG A 161 20.50 0.45 -12.05
CA ARG A 161 19.29 0.78 -12.82
C ARG A 161 18.37 1.71 -12.04
N PRO A 162 17.40 2.38 -12.69
CA PRO A 162 16.34 3.10 -11.98
C PRO A 162 15.61 2.19 -10.99
N LEU A 163 15.36 2.72 -9.79
CA LEU A 163 14.87 2.00 -8.63
C LEU A 163 13.37 1.74 -8.73
N ILE A 164 12.90 0.58 -8.25
CA ILE A 164 11.48 0.38 -7.96
C ILE A 164 11.26 0.79 -6.51
N VAL A 165 10.30 1.68 -6.25
CA VAL A 165 9.98 2.12 -4.88
C VAL A 165 8.59 1.65 -4.51
N ILE A 166 8.51 0.96 -3.38
CA ILE A 166 7.25 0.52 -2.80
C ILE A 166 7.09 1.06 -1.39
N GLY A 167 5.86 1.24 -0.91
CA GLY A 167 5.66 1.76 0.45
C GLY A 167 4.24 1.58 0.98
N GLU A 168 4.11 1.68 2.29
CA GLU A 168 2.83 1.59 2.99
C GLU A 168 2.63 2.83 3.87
N SER A 169 1.40 3.29 4.06
CA SER A 169 1.09 4.40 4.97
C SER A 169 1.99 5.63 4.71
N SER A 170 2.74 6.13 5.70
CA SER A 170 3.72 7.21 5.51
C SER A 170 4.86 6.85 4.54
N GLY A 171 5.23 5.58 4.45
CA GLY A 171 6.13 5.07 3.41
C GLY A 171 5.54 5.20 2.02
N GLY A 172 4.22 5.10 1.86
CA GLY A 172 3.52 5.40 0.60
C GLY A 172 3.63 6.87 0.20
N SER A 173 3.57 7.79 1.18
CA SER A 173 3.87 9.20 0.95
C SER A 173 5.33 9.41 0.51
N MET A 174 6.30 8.73 1.14
CA MET A 174 7.71 8.77 0.71
C MET A 174 7.88 8.24 -0.72
N ALA A 175 7.22 7.12 -1.05
CA ALA A 175 7.30 6.51 -2.37
C ALA A 175 6.84 7.47 -3.48
N GLN A 176 5.68 8.11 -3.30
CA GLN A 176 5.17 9.10 -4.24
C GLN A 176 6.09 10.32 -4.35
N GLN A 177 6.56 10.86 -3.21
CA GLN A 177 7.44 12.03 -3.22
C GLN A 177 8.78 11.75 -3.92
N MET A 178 9.35 10.55 -3.71
CA MET A 178 10.54 10.11 -4.45
C MET A 178 10.30 10.02 -5.95
N ALA A 179 9.15 9.47 -6.36
CA ALA A 179 8.81 9.29 -7.76
C ALA A 179 8.60 10.62 -8.50
N VAL A 180 8.00 11.62 -7.85
CA VAL A 180 7.78 12.94 -8.43
C VAL A 180 9.04 13.81 -8.41
N THR A 181 9.87 13.69 -7.37
CA THR A 181 11.05 14.55 -7.20
C THR A 181 12.26 14.05 -7.99
N PHE A 182 12.39 12.74 -8.18
CA PHE A 182 13.54 12.12 -8.87
C PHE A 182 13.09 11.18 -9.99
N PRO A 183 12.29 11.69 -10.96
CA PRO A 183 11.61 10.84 -11.92
C PRO A 183 12.56 9.98 -12.77
N GLU A 184 13.75 10.51 -13.09
CA GLU A 184 14.79 9.83 -13.87
C GLU A 184 15.46 8.66 -13.12
N ARG A 185 15.27 8.59 -11.80
CA ARG A 185 15.88 7.58 -10.92
C ARG A 185 14.90 6.49 -10.51
N ILE A 186 13.62 6.65 -10.80
CA ILE A 186 12.56 5.72 -10.43
C ILE A 186 12.03 5.04 -11.68
N ARG A 187 11.95 3.71 -11.67
CA ARG A 187 11.36 2.92 -12.75
C ARG A 187 9.85 2.77 -12.58
N VAL A 188 9.45 2.47 -11.35
CA VAL A 188 8.07 2.17 -10.95
C VAL A 188 7.90 2.61 -9.50
N ALA A 189 6.75 3.18 -9.17
CA ALA A 189 6.36 3.43 -7.80
C ALA A 189 5.02 2.75 -7.50
N ALA A 190 4.90 2.07 -6.36
CA ALA A 190 3.62 1.47 -5.97
C ALA A 190 3.44 1.50 -4.46
N TRP A 191 2.30 1.92 -3.96
CA TRP A 191 2.09 2.04 -2.52
C TRP A 191 0.67 1.69 -2.10
N ASN A 192 0.50 1.39 -0.81
CA ASN A 192 -0.82 1.33 -0.19
C ASN A 192 -0.94 2.37 0.94
N GLY A 193 -1.87 3.30 0.77
CA GLY A 193 -2.13 4.38 1.69
C GLY A 193 -1.10 5.51 1.61
N GLY A 194 -1.25 6.46 2.52
CA GLY A 194 -0.50 7.72 2.52
C GLY A 194 -1.44 8.91 2.59
N SER A 195 -0.89 10.09 2.84
CA SER A 195 -1.71 11.30 3.02
C SER A 195 -0.94 12.61 2.83
N ARG A 196 0.34 12.54 2.45
CA ARG A 196 1.23 13.69 2.32
C ARG A 196 2.00 13.58 1.02
N TYR A 197 1.35 13.97 -0.06
CA TYR A 197 1.86 13.87 -1.41
C TYR A 197 2.49 15.19 -1.86
N ALA A 198 3.51 15.10 -2.70
CA ALA A 198 4.09 16.26 -3.37
C ALA A 198 3.27 16.58 -4.64
N PRO A 199 3.10 17.87 -4.98
CA PRO A 199 2.46 18.26 -6.22
C PRO A 199 3.30 17.84 -7.42
N PHE A 200 2.63 17.55 -8.53
CA PHE A 200 3.30 17.18 -9.77
C PHE A 200 3.77 18.44 -10.52
N SER A 201 5.02 18.46 -10.98
CA SER A 201 5.63 19.64 -11.61
C SER A 201 5.78 19.57 -13.14
N GLY A 202 5.43 18.44 -13.77
CA GLY A 202 5.58 18.19 -15.20
C GLY A 202 4.83 16.94 -15.65
N SER A 203 5.37 16.18 -16.58
CA SER A 203 4.89 14.84 -16.97
C SER A 203 6.01 13.81 -16.80
N SER A 204 5.65 12.54 -16.64
CA SER A 204 6.63 11.45 -16.54
C SER A 204 6.03 10.10 -16.97
N ASP A 205 6.87 9.27 -17.60
CA ASP A 205 6.51 7.91 -18.02
C ASP A 205 6.61 6.87 -16.89
N ILE A 206 6.94 7.30 -15.67
CA ILE A 206 6.98 6.41 -14.51
C ILE A 206 5.60 5.82 -14.28
N ARG A 207 5.54 4.50 -14.21
CA ARG A 207 4.31 3.79 -13.84
C ARG A 207 4.11 3.89 -12.34
N MET A 208 2.97 4.41 -11.93
CA MET A 208 2.59 4.58 -10.53
C MET A 208 1.33 3.80 -10.21
N LEU A 209 1.32 3.13 -9.05
CA LEU A 209 0.13 2.49 -8.50
C LEU A 209 -0.12 3.03 -7.09
N ALA A 210 -1.24 3.72 -6.93
CA ALA A 210 -1.77 4.10 -5.64
C ALA A 210 -2.85 3.09 -5.23
N LEU A 211 -2.60 2.34 -4.15
CA LEU A 211 -3.61 1.51 -3.50
C LEU A 211 -4.16 2.23 -2.27
N ASN A 212 -5.43 2.01 -1.98
CA ASN A 212 -6.01 2.26 -0.66
C ASN A 212 -6.91 1.09 -0.28
N ILE A 213 -7.15 0.93 1.00
CA ILE A 213 -8.26 0.11 1.49
C ILE A 213 -9.49 1.01 1.62
N TRP A 214 -10.70 0.49 1.35
CA TRP A 214 -11.90 1.31 1.53
C TRP A 214 -12.00 1.82 2.99
N GLY A 215 -12.49 3.04 3.17
CA GLY A 215 -12.51 3.66 4.51
C GLY A 215 -11.14 4.12 5.04
N CYS A 216 -10.04 3.93 4.30
CA CYS A 216 -8.74 4.50 4.67
C CYS A 216 -8.85 6.04 4.79
N PRO A 217 -8.38 6.65 5.89
CA PRO A 217 -8.41 8.11 6.07
C PRO A 217 -7.58 8.88 5.02
N GLY A 218 -6.67 8.21 4.31
CA GLY A 218 -5.88 8.77 3.23
C GLY A 218 -6.53 8.68 1.85
N LEU A 219 -7.72 8.07 1.73
CA LEU A 219 -8.34 7.75 0.45
C LEU A 219 -8.61 9.00 -0.40
N GLU A 220 -9.29 10.00 0.17
CA GLU A 220 -9.63 11.25 -0.53
C GLU A 220 -8.36 11.97 -1.02
N ARG A 221 -7.38 12.16 -0.13
CA ARG A 221 -6.08 12.77 -0.52
C ARG A 221 -5.34 11.99 -1.60
N THR A 222 -5.54 10.67 -1.66
CA THR A 222 -4.95 9.85 -2.71
C THR A 222 -5.70 10.05 -4.02
N ALA A 223 -7.04 10.10 -3.99
CA ALA A 223 -7.86 10.39 -5.16
C ALA A 223 -7.51 11.77 -5.75
N ASP A 224 -7.45 12.82 -4.93
CA ASP A 224 -7.09 14.18 -5.37
C ASP A 224 -5.71 14.20 -6.05
N MET A 225 -4.73 13.51 -5.47
CA MET A 225 -3.38 13.41 -6.03
C MET A 225 -3.38 12.61 -7.34
N VAL A 226 -4.14 11.53 -7.45
CA VAL A 226 -4.24 10.74 -8.68
C VAL A 226 -4.86 11.59 -9.80
N GLU A 227 -5.93 12.32 -9.50
CA GLU A 227 -6.58 13.25 -10.45
C GLU A 227 -5.58 14.30 -10.93
N GLU A 228 -4.90 15.00 -10.03
CA GLU A 228 -3.85 15.98 -10.36
C GLU A 228 -2.74 15.36 -11.24
N GLY A 229 -2.33 14.14 -10.92
CA GLY A 229 -1.31 13.42 -11.68
C GLY A 229 -1.75 13.07 -13.10
N ILE A 230 -2.97 12.56 -13.26
CA ILE A 230 -3.55 12.23 -14.58
C ILE A 230 -3.68 13.49 -15.44
N GLU A 231 -4.20 14.59 -14.87
CA GLU A 231 -4.32 15.88 -15.57
C GLU A 231 -2.96 16.39 -16.09
N LYS A 232 -1.88 16.11 -15.36
CA LYS A 232 -0.51 16.48 -15.73
C LYS A 232 0.22 15.44 -16.58
N GLY A 233 -0.49 14.38 -17.00
CA GLY A 233 0.04 13.37 -17.92
C GLY A 233 0.93 12.32 -17.26
N PHE A 234 0.79 12.07 -15.96
CA PHE A 234 1.44 10.94 -15.31
C PHE A 234 0.66 9.63 -15.53
N ASN A 235 1.39 8.53 -15.70
CA ASN A 235 0.82 7.19 -15.73
C ASN A 235 0.58 6.66 -14.30
N ILE A 236 -0.50 7.10 -13.67
CA ILE A 236 -0.91 6.66 -12.35
C ILE A 236 -2.22 5.87 -12.40
N ARG A 237 -2.25 4.73 -11.72
CA ARG A 237 -3.48 3.97 -11.46
C ARG A 237 -3.85 4.07 -10.00
N HIS A 238 -5.13 4.33 -9.74
CA HIS A 238 -5.72 4.28 -8.41
C HIS A 238 -6.59 3.04 -8.28
N VAL A 239 -6.38 2.28 -7.21
CA VAL A 239 -7.15 1.08 -6.93
C VAL A 239 -7.53 1.08 -5.46
N VAL A 240 -8.78 0.77 -5.18
CA VAL A 240 -9.27 0.61 -3.82
C VAL A 240 -9.62 -0.85 -3.59
N THR A 241 -9.06 -1.44 -2.54
CA THR A 241 -9.25 -2.83 -2.17
C THR A 241 -10.16 -2.95 -0.95
N PRO A 242 -10.82 -4.10 -0.76
CA PRO A 242 -11.41 -4.40 0.52
C PRO A 242 -10.32 -4.64 1.59
N PRO A 243 -10.65 -4.49 2.89
CA PRO A 243 -9.77 -4.76 4.01
C PRO A 243 -9.52 -6.26 4.14
N ALA A 244 -8.46 -6.61 4.87
CA ALA A 244 -8.26 -7.98 5.31
C ALA A 244 -9.50 -8.47 6.07
N TRP A 245 -10.05 -9.59 5.62
CA TRP A 245 -11.12 -10.24 6.35
C TRP A 245 -10.56 -11.01 7.55
N ASN A 246 -11.30 -10.99 8.65
CA ASN A 246 -11.09 -11.91 9.77
C ASN A 246 -12.43 -12.40 10.29
N GLU A 247 -12.41 -13.53 10.99
CA GLU A 247 -13.62 -14.20 11.48
C GLU A 247 -14.46 -13.34 12.43
N THR A 248 -13.84 -12.37 13.10
CA THR A 248 -14.56 -11.45 13.99
C THR A 248 -15.40 -10.44 13.24
N GLY A 249 -15.20 -10.28 11.92
CA GLY A 249 -15.83 -9.25 11.08
C GLY A 249 -15.43 -7.82 11.46
N ARG A 250 -14.30 -7.66 12.16
CA ARG A 250 -13.70 -6.35 12.42
C ARG A 250 -12.66 -6.07 11.35
N PHE A 251 -12.81 -4.96 10.64
CA PHE A 251 -11.96 -4.66 9.50
C PHE A 251 -10.94 -3.57 9.85
N ASP A 252 -9.67 -3.86 9.59
CA ASP A 252 -8.64 -2.82 9.58
C ASP A 252 -8.65 -2.11 8.23
N GLN A 253 -9.00 -0.82 8.26
CA GLN A 253 -9.21 0.00 7.07
C GLN A 253 -7.93 0.72 6.62
N HIS A 254 -6.81 0.51 7.31
CA HIS A 254 -5.56 1.20 7.03
C HIS A 254 -4.37 0.23 6.85
N SER A 255 -4.45 -0.98 7.40
CA SER A 255 -3.37 -1.97 7.30
C SER A 255 -3.40 -2.76 6.00
N THR A 256 -2.25 -2.82 5.33
CA THR A 256 -2.05 -3.68 4.15
C THR A 256 -2.25 -5.15 4.48
N TRP A 257 -2.50 -5.93 3.42
CA TRP A 257 -2.69 -7.37 3.53
C TRP A 257 -2.36 -8.07 2.20
N GLU A 258 -2.50 -9.39 2.19
CA GLU A 258 -2.06 -10.27 1.09
C GLU A 258 -2.50 -9.78 -0.29
N LEU A 259 -3.77 -9.40 -0.47
CA LEU A 259 -4.28 -8.88 -1.74
C LEU A 259 -3.55 -7.61 -2.19
N SER A 260 -3.26 -6.70 -1.25
CA SER A 260 -2.52 -5.46 -1.55
C SER A 260 -1.09 -5.77 -1.99
N HIS A 261 -0.43 -6.71 -1.31
CA HIS A 261 0.93 -7.14 -1.66
C HIS A 261 0.98 -7.79 -3.04
N ARG A 262 0.00 -8.66 -3.35
CA ARG A 262 -0.14 -9.29 -4.68
C ARG A 262 -0.40 -8.27 -5.79
N LEU A 263 -1.27 -7.29 -5.58
CA LEU A 263 -1.52 -6.22 -6.55
C LEU A 263 -0.26 -5.38 -6.81
N ILE A 264 0.48 -5.00 -5.76
CA ILE A 264 1.76 -4.28 -5.89
C ILE A 264 2.76 -5.12 -6.68
N ALA A 265 2.96 -6.39 -6.30
CA ALA A 265 3.89 -7.27 -6.98
C ALA A 265 3.52 -7.47 -8.45
N ALA A 266 2.26 -7.78 -8.75
CA ALA A 266 1.79 -7.99 -10.11
C ALA A 266 1.94 -6.73 -10.98
N PHE A 267 1.69 -5.54 -10.42
CA PHE A 267 1.89 -4.25 -11.11
C PHE A 267 3.37 -3.96 -11.41
N VAL A 268 4.24 -4.18 -10.42
CA VAL A 268 5.70 -4.03 -10.57
C VAL A 268 6.21 -4.93 -11.69
N LEU A 269 5.76 -6.19 -11.71
CA LEU A 269 6.16 -7.21 -12.66
C LEU A 269 5.49 -7.09 -14.04
N GLN A 270 4.45 -6.26 -14.18
CA GLN A 270 3.60 -6.22 -15.38
C GLN A 270 2.95 -7.56 -15.70
N SER A 271 2.58 -8.31 -14.66
CA SER A 271 1.96 -9.62 -14.80
C SER A 271 0.50 -9.47 -15.25
N PRO A 272 -0.01 -10.36 -16.15
CA PRO A 272 -1.44 -10.47 -16.44
C PRO A 272 -2.30 -10.73 -15.19
N GLU A 273 -1.69 -11.21 -14.10
CA GLU A 273 -2.34 -11.34 -12.80
C GLU A 273 -2.89 -10.00 -12.29
N PHE A 274 -2.25 -8.87 -12.61
CA PHE A 274 -2.72 -7.57 -12.14
C PHE A 274 -4.15 -7.28 -12.63
N GLU A 275 -4.40 -7.40 -13.94
CA GLU A 275 -5.73 -7.18 -14.52
C GLU A 275 -6.74 -8.24 -14.05
N ARG A 276 -6.29 -9.48 -13.83
CA ARG A 276 -7.14 -10.54 -13.25
C ARG A 276 -7.59 -10.17 -11.84
N LEU A 277 -6.67 -9.75 -10.97
CA LEU A 277 -6.98 -9.33 -9.61
C LEU A 277 -7.90 -8.10 -9.63
N MET A 278 -7.61 -7.11 -10.46
CA MET A 278 -8.46 -5.93 -10.66
C MET A 278 -9.89 -6.29 -11.04
N SER A 279 -10.07 -7.22 -11.98
CA SER A 279 -11.41 -7.66 -12.41
C SER A 279 -12.19 -8.42 -11.33
N SER A 280 -11.50 -8.93 -10.31
CA SER A 280 -12.11 -9.68 -9.20
C SER A 280 -12.49 -8.80 -8.01
N LEU A 281 -12.06 -7.53 -7.99
CA LEU A 281 -12.35 -6.63 -6.88
C LEU A 281 -13.85 -6.32 -6.79
N PRO A 282 -14.41 -6.27 -5.58
CA PRO A 282 -15.80 -5.84 -5.41
C PRO A 282 -15.96 -4.38 -5.83
N PRO A 283 -17.19 -3.95 -6.20
CA PRO A 283 -17.48 -2.55 -6.48
C PRO A 283 -17.04 -1.65 -5.33
N VAL A 284 -16.24 -0.63 -5.63
CA VAL A 284 -15.71 0.31 -4.63
C VAL A 284 -16.70 1.42 -4.33
N ASP A 285 -17.33 1.94 -5.38
CA ASP A 285 -18.23 3.09 -5.28
C ASP A 285 -19.70 2.64 -5.16
N PHE A 286 -20.30 3.04 -4.05
CA PHE A 286 -21.71 2.81 -3.71
C PHE A 286 -22.51 4.11 -3.85
N THR A 287 -21.82 5.25 -3.99
CA THR A 287 -22.41 6.57 -4.09
C THR A 287 -23.29 6.63 -5.34
N GLU A 288 -24.48 7.20 -5.18
CA GLU A 288 -25.54 7.29 -6.21
C GLU A 288 -26.13 5.96 -6.73
N LYS A 289 -25.58 4.80 -6.35
CA LYS A 289 -26.14 3.52 -6.78
C LYS A 289 -27.38 3.17 -5.97
N MET A 290 -28.47 2.92 -6.68
CA MET A 290 -29.71 2.41 -6.08
C MET A 290 -29.52 1.01 -5.50
N MET A 291 -28.74 0.17 -6.19
CA MET A 291 -28.50 -1.23 -5.85
C MET A 291 -27.05 -1.60 -6.19
N VAL A 292 -26.41 -2.38 -5.32
CA VAL A 292 -25.06 -2.93 -5.54
C VAL A 292 -25.07 -4.41 -5.16
N SER A 293 -24.44 -5.26 -5.96
CA SER A 293 -24.26 -6.67 -5.64
C SER A 293 -22.79 -7.04 -5.75
N PHE A 294 -22.29 -7.81 -4.79
CA PHE A 294 -20.96 -8.43 -4.91
C PHE A 294 -21.05 -9.69 -5.78
N PRO A 295 -19.95 -10.13 -6.39
CA PRO A 295 -19.89 -11.45 -7.02
C PRO A 295 -20.34 -12.53 -6.02
N ALA A 296 -21.10 -13.52 -6.49
CA ALA A 296 -21.44 -14.65 -5.63
C ALA A 296 -20.18 -15.49 -5.33
N PRO A 297 -19.97 -15.89 -4.07
CA PRO A 297 -18.96 -16.89 -3.76
C PRO A 297 -19.36 -18.24 -4.39
N LYS A 298 -18.37 -19.08 -4.69
CA LYS A 298 -18.56 -20.33 -5.46
C LYS A 298 -19.60 -21.27 -4.83
N ASP A 299 -19.61 -21.34 -3.50
CA ASP A 299 -20.47 -22.26 -2.74
C ASP A 299 -21.54 -21.49 -1.95
N ALA A 300 -22.07 -20.41 -2.54
CA ALA A 300 -23.08 -19.56 -1.91
C ALA A 300 -24.32 -20.38 -1.51
N SER A 301 -24.70 -20.34 -0.24
CA SER A 301 -25.88 -21.07 0.27
C SER A 301 -27.14 -20.20 0.42
N LYS A 302 -26.97 -18.89 0.45
CA LYS A 302 -28.03 -17.89 0.64
C LYS A 302 -27.65 -16.59 -0.08
N HIS A 303 -28.67 -15.77 -0.35
CA HIS A 303 -28.51 -14.39 -0.79
C HIS A 303 -29.05 -13.45 0.29
N VAL A 304 -28.19 -12.58 0.80
CA VAL A 304 -28.56 -11.54 1.76
C VAL A 304 -28.69 -10.19 1.06
N ILE A 305 -29.78 -9.48 1.34
CA ILE A 305 -30.03 -8.12 0.87
C ILE A 305 -30.00 -7.17 2.08
N PHE A 306 -29.04 -6.27 2.12
CA PHE A 306 -28.91 -5.23 3.15
C PHE A 306 -29.60 -3.94 2.71
N LEU A 307 -30.53 -3.43 3.52
CA LEU A 307 -31.20 -2.16 3.25
C LEU A 307 -30.48 -1.00 3.93
N GLY A 308 -29.69 -0.26 3.17
CA GLY A 308 -28.97 0.90 3.66
C GLY A 308 -29.87 2.13 3.79
N ASN A 309 -30.09 2.64 5.01
CA ASN A 309 -30.70 3.97 5.19
C ASN A 309 -29.69 5.08 4.81
N GLN A 310 -30.17 6.27 4.42
CA GLN A 310 -29.38 7.46 4.08
C GLN A 310 -28.39 7.90 5.19
N GLY A 311 -28.60 7.47 6.44
CA GLY A 311 -27.71 7.74 7.58
C GLY A 311 -26.68 6.65 7.92
N LYS A 312 -26.74 5.45 7.31
CA LYS A 312 -25.72 4.42 7.53
C LYS A 312 -24.54 4.66 6.60
N ASN A 313 -23.33 4.72 7.18
CA ASN A 313 -22.10 4.90 6.43
C ASN A 313 -21.94 3.78 5.39
N ASP A 314 -21.81 4.11 4.09
CA ASP A 314 -21.56 3.17 2.99
C ASP A 314 -20.46 2.14 3.33
N LEU A 315 -19.47 2.57 4.11
CA LEU A 315 -18.39 1.72 4.60
C LEU A 315 -18.89 0.55 5.46
N PHE A 316 -19.90 0.75 6.29
CA PHE A 316 -20.50 -0.31 7.10
C PHE A 316 -21.17 -1.37 6.22
N LEU A 317 -21.93 -0.95 5.20
CA LEU A 317 -22.57 -1.87 4.27
C LEU A 317 -21.54 -2.64 3.44
N LYS A 318 -20.50 -1.96 2.93
CA LYS A 318 -19.37 -2.59 2.23
C LYS A 318 -18.73 -3.68 3.08
N ASN A 319 -18.43 -3.37 4.34
CA ASN A 319 -17.83 -4.31 5.29
C ASN A 319 -18.74 -5.52 5.56
N LEU A 320 -20.06 -5.32 5.72
CA LEU A 320 -20.99 -6.43 5.91
C LEU A 320 -21.13 -7.32 4.67
N MET A 321 -21.21 -6.71 3.48
CA MET A 321 -21.24 -7.47 2.23
C MET A 321 -19.94 -8.27 2.03
N TRP A 322 -18.81 -7.70 2.45
CA TRP A 322 -17.52 -8.39 2.43
C TRP A 322 -17.44 -9.55 3.43
N ASP A 323 -17.95 -9.37 4.65
CA ASP A 323 -18.07 -10.45 5.63
C ASP A 323 -18.98 -11.58 5.11
N ALA A 324 -20.10 -11.23 4.48
CA ALA A 324 -21.02 -12.20 3.88
C ALA A 324 -20.34 -13.00 2.77
N PHE A 325 -19.60 -12.34 1.88
CA PHE A 325 -18.86 -13.00 0.80
C PHE A 325 -17.88 -14.06 1.34
N HIS A 326 -17.04 -13.71 2.32
CA HIS A 326 -16.09 -14.65 2.92
C HIS A 326 -16.76 -15.81 3.66
N ARG A 327 -18.00 -15.61 4.10
CA ARG A 327 -18.83 -16.64 4.75
C ARG A 327 -19.67 -17.45 3.76
N GLN A 328 -19.35 -17.42 2.47
CA GLN A 328 -20.07 -18.15 1.42
C GLN A 328 -21.56 -17.75 1.35
N VAL A 329 -21.83 -16.45 1.45
CA VAL A 329 -23.16 -15.86 1.29
C VAL A 329 -23.10 -14.79 0.20
N ALA A 330 -23.99 -14.88 -0.79
CA ALA A 330 -24.12 -13.85 -1.80
C ALA A 330 -24.72 -12.59 -1.16
N ALA A 331 -24.26 -11.40 -1.55
CA ALA A 331 -24.65 -10.17 -0.89
C ALA A 331 -25.02 -9.06 -1.87
N SER A 332 -26.15 -8.40 -1.61
CA SER A 332 -26.57 -7.17 -2.26
C SER A 332 -26.88 -6.10 -1.21
N ALA A 333 -26.66 -4.83 -1.56
CA ALA A 333 -27.16 -3.69 -0.84
C ALA A 333 -28.16 -2.93 -1.70
N VAL A 334 -29.26 -2.49 -1.07
CA VAL A 334 -30.25 -1.61 -1.67
C VAL A 334 -30.32 -0.35 -0.84
N ARG A 335 -30.22 0.82 -1.48
CA ARG A 335 -30.38 2.09 -0.80
C ARG A 335 -31.87 2.33 -0.53
N CYS A 336 -32.24 2.58 0.71
CA CYS A 336 -33.59 2.97 1.08
C CYS A 336 -33.99 4.25 0.35
N ALA A 337 -35.25 4.33 -0.05
CA ALA A 337 -35.87 5.54 -0.56
C ALA A 337 -36.33 6.43 0.60
N ASP A 338 -36.93 7.57 0.28
CA ASP A 338 -37.48 8.48 1.29
C ASP A 338 -38.78 7.91 1.90
N THR A 339 -39.41 6.94 1.23
CA THR A 339 -40.64 6.26 1.69
C THR A 339 -40.49 4.73 1.75
N PRO A 340 -41.24 4.05 2.63
CA PRO A 340 -41.29 2.59 2.68
C PRO A 340 -41.79 1.95 1.38
N GLU A 341 -42.76 2.56 0.70
CA GLU A 341 -43.34 2.06 -0.55
C GLU A 341 -42.32 2.07 -1.69
N GLU A 342 -41.58 3.17 -1.84
CA GLU A 342 -40.50 3.25 -2.83
C GLU A 342 -39.35 2.30 -2.49
N THR A 343 -39.05 2.10 -1.21
CA THR A 343 -38.06 1.10 -0.77
C THR A 343 -38.51 -0.31 -1.15
N ALA A 344 -39.78 -0.66 -0.91
CA ALA A 344 -40.36 -1.93 -1.32
C ALA A 344 -40.31 -2.11 -2.85
N ALA A 345 -40.60 -1.05 -3.63
CA ALA A 345 -40.48 -1.08 -5.08
C ALA A 345 -39.04 -1.34 -5.56
N ARG A 346 -38.03 -0.73 -4.91
CA ARG A 346 -36.61 -1.00 -5.19
C ARG A 346 -36.22 -2.45 -4.90
N ILE A 347 -36.72 -3.00 -3.79
CA ILE A 347 -36.49 -4.42 -3.45
C ILE A 347 -37.15 -5.31 -4.49
N GLN A 348 -38.40 -5.05 -4.88
CA GLN A 348 -39.08 -5.81 -5.92
C GLN A 348 -38.32 -5.78 -7.24
N LEU A 349 -37.77 -4.61 -7.61
CA LEU A 349 -36.92 -4.48 -8.78
C LEU A 349 -35.67 -5.38 -8.69
N LEU A 350 -34.96 -5.36 -7.55
CA LEU A 350 -33.82 -6.25 -7.32
C LEU A 350 -34.22 -7.72 -7.42
N LEU A 351 -35.34 -8.10 -6.80
CA LEU A 351 -35.84 -9.48 -6.77
C LEU A 351 -36.27 -9.96 -8.16
N ALA A 352 -36.88 -9.09 -8.96
CA ALA A 352 -37.24 -9.40 -10.34
C ALA A 352 -36.01 -9.61 -11.23
N SER A 353 -34.93 -8.87 -10.97
CA SER A 353 -33.64 -9.04 -11.63
C SER A 353 -32.63 -9.82 -10.79
N ASN A 354 -33.10 -10.70 -9.88
CA ASN A 354 -32.25 -11.27 -8.84
C ASN A 354 -30.99 -11.87 -9.47
N PRO A 355 -29.78 -11.37 -9.15
CA PRO A 355 -28.56 -11.91 -9.71
C PRO A 355 -28.32 -13.38 -9.30
N PHE A 356 -29.02 -13.86 -8.26
CA PHE A 356 -28.87 -15.20 -7.68
C PHE A 356 -30.23 -15.88 -7.47
N PRO A 357 -30.98 -16.20 -8.56
CA PRO A 357 -32.38 -16.64 -8.47
C PRO A 357 -32.56 -17.99 -7.75
N GLU A 358 -31.53 -18.81 -7.70
CA GLU A 358 -31.55 -20.15 -7.08
C GLU A 358 -31.31 -20.12 -5.56
N LEU A 359 -30.91 -18.98 -4.99
CA LEU A 359 -30.54 -18.88 -3.58
C LEU A 359 -31.72 -18.43 -2.70
N PRO A 360 -31.91 -19.03 -1.52
CA PRO A 360 -32.83 -18.51 -0.51
C PRO A 360 -32.47 -17.07 -0.12
N ILE A 361 -33.47 -16.20 -0.02
CA ILE A 361 -33.28 -14.76 0.20
C ILE A 361 -33.55 -14.37 1.65
N VAL A 362 -32.63 -13.61 2.24
CA VAL A 362 -32.77 -13.00 3.56
C VAL A 362 -32.59 -11.49 3.43
N VAL A 363 -33.50 -10.71 4.01
CA VAL A 363 -33.44 -9.25 3.97
C VAL A 363 -33.09 -8.70 5.35
N PHE A 364 -32.06 -7.87 5.41
CA PHE A 364 -31.63 -7.15 6.62
C PHE A 364 -32.13 -5.72 6.53
N ALA A 365 -32.99 -5.33 7.46
CA ALA A 365 -33.70 -4.07 7.44
C ALA A 365 -33.61 -3.38 8.80
N THR A 366 -33.55 -2.06 8.83
CA THR A 366 -33.64 -1.30 10.10
C THR A 366 -35.05 -0.83 10.40
N GLU A 367 -35.91 -0.82 9.39
CA GLU A 367 -37.28 -0.32 9.48
C GLU A 367 -38.23 -1.41 8.98
N ALA A 368 -39.51 -1.28 9.33
CA ALA A 368 -40.54 -2.17 8.82
C ALA A 368 -40.65 -2.01 7.29
N ILE A 369 -40.53 -3.11 6.56
CA ILE A 369 -40.78 -3.14 5.13
C ILE A 369 -42.14 -3.81 4.95
N ALA A 370 -42.98 -3.29 4.06
CA ALA A 370 -44.11 -4.06 3.57
C ALA A 370 -43.59 -5.36 2.94
N GLU A 371 -44.21 -6.50 3.26
CA GLU A 371 -43.80 -7.79 2.68
C GLU A 371 -43.81 -7.68 1.14
N PRO A 372 -42.67 -7.95 0.47
CA PRO A 372 -42.65 -7.91 -0.98
C PRO A 372 -43.57 -9.01 -1.53
N ALA A 373 -44.54 -8.64 -2.35
CA ALA A 373 -45.51 -9.55 -2.96
C ALA A 373 -44.89 -10.39 -4.10
N THR A 374 -43.80 -11.11 -3.81
CA THR A 374 -43.01 -11.83 -4.82
C THR A 374 -43.15 -13.35 -4.72
N GLY A 375 -43.88 -13.88 -3.73
CA GLY A 375 -44.00 -15.33 -3.51
C GLY A 375 -42.70 -16.02 -3.08
N ILE A 376 -41.63 -15.25 -2.85
CA ILE A 376 -40.34 -15.71 -2.36
C ILE A 376 -40.39 -15.65 -0.83
N SER A 377 -40.00 -16.73 -0.15
CA SER A 377 -39.89 -16.75 1.32
C SER A 377 -38.76 -15.82 1.74
N VAL A 378 -39.10 -14.62 2.21
CA VAL A 378 -38.15 -13.63 2.71
C VAL A 378 -38.12 -13.67 4.23
N GLN A 379 -36.97 -13.99 4.81
CA GLN A 379 -36.74 -13.77 6.24
C GLN A 379 -36.26 -12.33 6.46
N VAL A 380 -36.95 -11.55 7.29
CA VAL A 380 -36.56 -10.16 7.61
C VAL A 380 -35.92 -10.09 9.00
N ILE A 381 -34.76 -9.44 9.11
CA ILE A 381 -34.04 -9.24 10.38
C ILE A 381 -33.98 -7.74 10.71
N HIS A 382 -34.59 -7.36 11.84
CA HIS A 382 -34.80 -5.98 12.28
C HIS A 382 -33.90 -5.53 13.45
N GLU A 383 -32.57 -5.68 13.35
CA GLU A 383 -31.66 -5.25 14.43
C GLU A 383 -30.33 -4.68 13.90
N ALA A 384 -30.26 -3.36 13.66
CA ALA A 384 -29.09 -2.71 13.05
C ALA A 384 -27.75 -3.02 13.75
N ASP A 385 -27.74 -3.01 15.08
CA ASP A 385 -26.56 -3.27 15.91
C ASP A 385 -26.23 -4.78 16.01
N GLY A 386 -27.15 -5.64 15.55
CA GLY A 386 -27.03 -7.10 15.52
C GLY A 386 -26.80 -7.68 14.13
N TRP A 387 -26.74 -6.88 13.06
CA TRP A 387 -26.63 -7.39 11.67
C TRP A 387 -25.44 -8.31 11.47
N GLN A 388 -24.30 -8.00 12.07
CA GLN A 388 -23.12 -8.84 12.00
C GLN A 388 -23.31 -10.17 12.73
N ALA A 389 -23.85 -10.14 13.96
CA ALA A 389 -24.13 -11.35 14.72
C ALA A 389 -25.19 -12.24 14.03
N ALA A 390 -26.22 -11.63 13.46
CA ALA A 390 -27.24 -12.30 12.69
C ALA A 390 -26.68 -12.92 11.40
N LEU A 391 -25.83 -12.19 10.66
CA LEU A 391 -25.11 -12.73 9.50
C LEU A 391 -24.27 -13.95 9.91
N HIS A 392 -23.56 -13.88 11.04
CA HIS A 392 -22.73 -14.99 11.54
C HIS A 392 -23.59 -16.20 11.90
N ALA A 393 -24.76 -15.99 12.51
CA ALA A 393 -25.71 -17.06 12.82
C ALA A 393 -26.29 -17.72 11.56
N LEU A 394 -26.50 -16.96 10.48
CA LEU A 394 -27.05 -17.46 9.22
C LEU A 394 -26.05 -18.26 8.38
N ALA A 395 -24.78 -17.87 8.40
CA ALA A 395 -23.78 -18.36 7.45
C ALA A 395 -23.03 -19.63 7.91
N GLY A 396 -23.27 -20.12 9.14
CA GLY A 396 -22.53 -21.26 9.70
C GLY A 396 -21.07 -20.91 10.02
N LYS A 397 -20.24 -21.94 10.29
CA LYS A 397 -18.80 -21.73 10.54
C LYS A 397 -18.09 -21.29 9.25
N PRO A 398 -17.18 -20.30 9.29
CA PRO A 398 -16.44 -19.86 8.12
C PRO A 398 -15.62 -21.01 7.50
N HIS A 399 -15.49 -21.01 6.16
CA HIS A 399 -14.55 -21.88 5.47
C HIS A 399 -13.16 -21.24 5.50
N SER A 400 -12.22 -21.90 6.16
CA SER A 400 -10.84 -21.44 6.35
C SER A 400 -9.96 -21.59 5.09
N GLY A 401 -10.53 -21.39 3.89
CA GLY A 401 -9.86 -21.73 2.63
C GLY A 401 -10.09 -20.79 1.45
N ALA A 402 -10.72 -19.63 1.66
CA ALA A 402 -10.90 -18.64 0.59
C ALA A 402 -9.82 -17.55 0.67
N ASN A 403 -8.62 -17.86 0.17
CA ASN A 403 -7.57 -16.89 -0.17
C ASN A 403 -7.26 -16.93 -1.67
#